data_AF-A0AAD0WGT1-F1
#
_entry.id   AF-A0AAD0WGT1-F1
#
_cell.length_a   1.000
_cell.length_b   1.000
_cell.length_c   1.000
_cell.angle_alpha   90.00
_cell.angle_beta   90.00
_cell.angle_gamma   90.00
#
_symmetry.space_group_name_H-M   'P 1'
#
loop_
_entity.id
_entity.type
_entity.pdbx_description
1 polymer ?
#
loop_
_entity_poly.entity_id
_entity_poly.type
_entity_poly.pdbx_seq_one_letter_code
_entity_poly.pdbx_strand_id
1 'polypeptide(L)'
;MSWRPVVAQRENMMQSARVEQLTNSQPLASSLAGRKVLVIDDSSTIRRTAQIFLSKVDCQVVLAEDGFDALAKLGDFKPDIVFCDILMPKLDGYLTCSLIKKSPKFHATPVVMLSSRDGVFDRARGKLVGAVDHLAKPFSREALLEAVQMHLPAAAGAAQ
;
A
#
# COMPACT_ATOMS: atom_id res chain seq x y z
N MET A 1 -39.43 48.63 -14.03
CA MET A 1 -38.00 48.45 -13.73
C MET A 1 -37.82 47.95 -12.29
N SER A 2 -37.39 46.72 -12.08
CA SER A 2 -36.61 46.36 -10.89
C SER A 2 -35.62 45.25 -11.25
N TRP A 3 -34.35 45.60 -11.11
CA TRP A 3 -33.17 44.85 -11.52
C TRP A 3 -32.82 43.87 -10.39
N ARG A 4 -32.81 42.55 -10.66
CA ARG A 4 -32.31 41.55 -9.69
C ARG A 4 -30.80 41.38 -9.90
N PRO A 5 -29.94 41.47 -8.86
CA PRO A 5 -28.50 41.38 -9.06
C PRO A 5 -28.09 39.94 -9.39
N VAL A 6 -27.33 39.76 -10.48
CA VAL A 6 -26.74 38.49 -10.95
C VAL A 6 -25.59 37.99 -10.05
N VAL A 7 -25.44 38.53 -8.85
CA VAL A 7 -24.29 38.24 -7.96
C VAL A 7 -24.60 37.10 -6.98
N ALA A 8 -25.83 36.99 -6.48
CA ALA A 8 -26.22 35.97 -5.50
C ALA A 8 -26.30 34.54 -6.07
N GLN A 9 -26.25 34.38 -7.39
CA GLN A 9 -26.40 33.08 -8.05
C GLN A 9 -25.06 32.38 -8.33
N ARG A 10 -23.92 33.09 -8.20
CA ARG A 10 -22.58 32.52 -8.38
C ARG A 10 -21.98 31.94 -7.10
N GLU A 11 -22.34 32.45 -5.93
CA GLU A 11 -21.80 31.95 -4.65
C GLU A 11 -22.35 30.55 -4.30
N ASN A 12 -23.62 30.29 -4.61
CA ASN A 12 -24.22 28.96 -4.37
C ASN A 12 -23.70 27.87 -5.33
N MET A 13 -23.14 28.23 -6.49
CA MET A 13 -22.55 27.27 -7.44
C MET A 13 -21.10 26.88 -7.12
N MET A 14 -20.36 27.72 -6.37
CA MET A 14 -19.00 27.37 -5.92
C MET A 14 -18.99 26.54 -4.64
N GLN A 15 -20.04 26.61 -3.80
CA GLN A 15 -20.18 25.73 -2.65
C GLN A 15 -20.57 24.30 -3.07
N SER A 16 -21.43 24.13 -4.09
CA SER A 16 -21.89 22.80 -4.52
C SER A 16 -20.80 21.99 -5.21
N ALA A 17 -19.95 22.62 -6.03
CA ALA A 17 -18.83 21.96 -6.71
C ALA A 17 -17.78 21.38 -5.75
N ARG A 18 -17.65 21.95 -4.54
CA ARG A 18 -16.67 21.50 -3.53
C ARG A 18 -17.19 20.32 -2.69
N VAL A 19 -18.50 20.11 -2.66
CA VAL A 19 -19.13 19.00 -1.93
C VAL A 19 -19.27 17.75 -2.82
N GLU A 20 -19.44 17.92 -4.13
CA GLU A 20 -19.55 16.81 -5.08
C GLU A 20 -18.24 16.06 -5.33
N GLN A 21 -17.08 16.66 -5.06
CA GLN A 21 -15.79 15.97 -5.18
C GLN A 21 -15.46 15.02 -4.01
N LEU A 22 -16.20 15.07 -2.91
CA LEU A 22 -15.96 14.25 -1.71
C LEU A 22 -16.73 12.91 -1.72
N THR A 23 -17.64 12.70 -2.67
CA THR A 23 -18.51 11.50 -2.71
C THR A 23 -18.13 10.49 -3.79
N ASN A 24 -17.10 10.76 -4.59
CA ASN A 24 -16.62 9.80 -5.58
C ASN A 24 -15.70 8.74 -4.94
N SER A 25 -16.14 8.17 -3.83
CA SER A 25 -15.50 7.05 -3.15
C SER A 25 -15.83 5.80 -3.95
N GLN A 26 -15.05 5.52 -5.00
CA GLN A 26 -15.05 4.19 -5.58
C GLN A 26 -14.89 3.15 -4.45
N PRO A 27 -15.70 2.09 -4.42
CA PRO A 27 -15.59 1.08 -3.37
C PRO A 27 -14.15 0.55 -3.33
N LEU A 28 -13.59 0.41 -2.12
CA LEU A 28 -12.18 0.06 -1.89
C LEU A 28 -11.72 -1.10 -2.80
N ALA A 29 -12.59 -2.10 -2.98
CA ALA A 29 -12.37 -3.26 -3.83
C ALA A 29 -12.12 -2.91 -5.32
N SER A 30 -12.84 -1.95 -5.91
CA SER A 30 -12.68 -1.64 -7.34
C SER A 30 -11.37 -0.92 -7.65
N SER A 31 -10.78 -0.23 -6.66
CA SER A 31 -9.52 0.50 -6.83
C SER A 31 -8.25 -0.35 -6.62
N LEU A 32 -8.40 -1.51 -5.98
CA LEU A 32 -7.30 -2.40 -5.61
C LEU A 32 -7.20 -3.65 -6.50
N ALA A 33 -8.25 -3.93 -7.30
CA ALA A 33 -8.27 -5.05 -8.21
C ALA A 33 -7.06 -5.05 -9.16
N GLY A 34 -6.42 -6.20 -9.30
CA GLY A 34 -5.25 -6.41 -10.16
C GLY A 34 -3.92 -5.90 -9.59
N ARG A 35 -3.91 -5.19 -8.46
CA ARG A 35 -2.67 -4.72 -7.83
C ARG A 35 -1.80 -5.89 -7.41
N LYS A 36 -0.51 -5.80 -7.71
CA LYS A 36 0.48 -6.84 -7.42
C LYS A 36 1.13 -6.59 -6.07
N VAL A 37 0.89 -7.49 -5.12
CA VAL A 37 1.37 -7.39 -3.75
C VAL A 37 2.32 -8.53 -3.44
N LEU A 38 3.54 -8.21 -3.00
CA LEU A 38 4.48 -9.19 -2.48
C LEU A 38 4.44 -9.16 -0.94
N VAL A 39 4.15 -10.30 -0.31
CA VAL A 39 4.18 -10.43 1.16
C VAL A 39 5.35 -11.33 1.55
N ILE A 40 6.24 -10.79 2.38
CA ILE A 40 7.45 -11.44 2.87
C ILE A 40 7.34 -11.55 4.39
N ASP A 41 7.27 -12.77 4.91
CA ASP A 41 7.21 -13.06 6.36
C ASP A 41 7.60 -14.53 6.53
N ASP A 42 8.34 -14.92 7.56
CA ASP A 42 8.74 -16.32 7.75
C ASP A 42 7.59 -17.21 8.28
N SER A 43 6.58 -16.59 8.92
CA SER A 43 5.36 -17.25 9.35
C SER A 43 4.41 -17.53 8.19
N SER A 44 4.20 -18.82 7.89
CA SER A 44 3.21 -19.26 6.91
C SER A 44 1.79 -18.79 7.24
N THR A 45 1.46 -18.65 8.53
CA THR A 45 0.16 -18.15 9.00
C THR A 45 -0.05 -16.67 8.67
N ILE A 46 0.98 -15.84 8.86
CA ILE A 46 0.90 -14.40 8.53
C ILE A 46 0.79 -14.22 7.01
N ARG A 47 1.62 -14.93 6.23
CA ARG A 47 1.56 -14.92 4.76
C ARG A 47 0.17 -15.32 4.26
N ARG A 48 -0.40 -16.40 4.82
CA ARG A 48 -1.72 -16.90 4.42
C ARG A 48 -2.84 -15.94 4.79
N THR A 49 -2.78 -15.34 5.98
CA THR A 49 -3.76 -14.34 6.43
C THR A 49 -3.76 -13.12 5.51
N ALA A 50 -2.58 -12.57 5.21
CA ALA A 50 -2.44 -11.44 4.29
C ALA A 50 -2.97 -11.78 2.88
N GLN A 51 -2.64 -12.97 2.36
CA GLN A 51 -3.16 -13.43 1.07
C GLN A 51 -4.70 -13.48 1.05
N ILE A 52 -5.32 -14.05 2.09
CA ILE A 52 -6.80 -14.12 2.18
C ILE A 52 -7.41 -12.72 2.18
N PHE A 53 -6.82 -11.77 2.89
CA PHE A 53 -7.35 -10.40 2.97
C PHE A 53 -7.22 -9.66 1.63
N LEU A 54 -6.07 -9.77 0.97
CA LEU A 54 -5.76 -9.09 -0.28
C LEU A 54 -6.48 -9.73 -1.49
N SER A 55 -6.57 -11.05 -1.55
CA SER A 55 -7.28 -11.72 -2.66
C SER A 55 -8.80 -11.49 -2.62
N LYS A 56 -9.38 -11.15 -1.46
CA LYS A 56 -10.80 -10.73 -1.36
C LYS A 56 -11.11 -9.39 -2.02
N VAL A 57 -10.09 -8.62 -2.39
CA VAL A 57 -10.23 -7.36 -3.15
C VAL A 57 -9.52 -7.45 -4.50
N ASP A 58 -9.39 -8.68 -5.03
CA ASP A 58 -8.83 -9.00 -6.34
C ASP A 58 -7.37 -8.56 -6.57
N CYS A 59 -6.59 -8.36 -5.50
CA CYS A 59 -5.14 -8.20 -5.63
C CYS A 59 -4.48 -9.51 -6.08
N GLN A 60 -3.46 -9.40 -6.93
CA GLN A 60 -2.54 -10.49 -7.23
C GLN A 60 -1.50 -10.57 -6.13
N VAL A 61 -1.40 -11.71 -5.44
CA VAL A 61 -0.52 -11.84 -4.27
C VAL A 61 0.52 -12.92 -4.49
N VAL A 62 1.80 -12.56 -4.35
CA VAL A 62 2.91 -13.51 -4.25
C VAL A 62 3.45 -13.52 -2.83
N LEU A 63 3.77 -14.71 -2.34
CA LEU A 63 4.28 -14.94 -0.99
C LEU A 63 5.75 -15.31 -1.06
N ALA A 64 6.56 -14.76 -0.15
CA ALA A 64 7.95 -15.13 0.04
C ALA A 64 8.24 -15.45 1.50
N GLU A 65 9.02 -16.50 1.76
CA GLU A 65 9.28 -16.97 3.14
C GLU A 65 10.47 -16.31 3.82
N ASP A 66 11.35 -15.67 3.06
CA ASP A 66 12.46 -14.88 3.57
C ASP A 66 12.92 -13.84 2.54
N GLY A 67 13.93 -13.05 2.89
CA GLY A 67 14.46 -12.02 2.01
C GLY A 67 15.09 -12.56 0.72
N PHE A 68 15.70 -13.75 0.71
CA PHE A 68 16.30 -14.31 -0.51
C PHE A 68 15.24 -14.79 -1.49
N ASP A 69 14.23 -15.49 -0.98
CA ASP A 69 13.07 -15.91 -1.75
C ASP A 69 12.32 -14.69 -2.34
N ALA A 70 12.19 -13.61 -1.56
CA ALA A 70 11.62 -12.36 -2.04
C ALA A 70 12.42 -11.75 -3.19
N LEU A 71 13.75 -11.65 -3.04
CA LEU A 71 14.62 -11.09 -4.08
C LEU A 71 14.58 -11.91 -5.38
N ALA A 72 14.46 -13.23 -5.29
CA ALA A 72 14.29 -14.09 -6.46
C ALA A 72 12.95 -13.83 -7.19
N LYS A 73 11.88 -13.56 -6.44
CA LYS A 73 10.52 -13.36 -6.99
C LYS A 73 10.27 -11.94 -7.52
N LEU A 74 11.01 -10.93 -7.03
CA LEU A 74 10.81 -9.52 -7.43
C LEU A 74 10.88 -9.30 -8.93
N GLY A 75 11.88 -9.91 -9.59
CA GLY A 75 12.17 -9.71 -11.01
C GLY A 75 11.01 -10.09 -11.94
N ASP A 76 10.43 -11.26 -11.68
CA ASP A 76 9.37 -11.83 -12.51
C ASP A 76 8.01 -11.25 -12.15
N PHE A 77 7.74 -11.08 -10.85
CA PHE A 77 6.43 -10.64 -10.39
C PHE A 77 6.20 -9.14 -10.60
N LYS A 78 7.24 -8.32 -10.34
CA LYS A 78 7.21 -6.85 -10.36
C LYS A 78 6.06 -6.29 -9.52
N PRO A 79 6.15 -6.40 -8.17
CA PRO A 79 5.08 -5.93 -7.29
C PRO A 79 4.92 -4.42 -7.35
N ASP A 80 3.67 -3.98 -7.21
CA ASP A 80 3.32 -2.57 -6.99
C ASP A 80 3.66 -2.15 -5.56
N ILE A 81 3.53 -3.07 -4.58
CA ILE A 81 3.84 -2.83 -3.17
C ILE A 81 4.37 -4.10 -2.50
N VAL A 82 5.28 -3.92 -1.53
CA VAL A 82 5.87 -5.00 -0.73
C VAL A 82 5.52 -4.81 0.74
N PHE A 83 5.01 -5.86 1.37
CA PHE A 83 4.95 -5.99 2.82
C PHE A 83 6.09 -6.90 3.28
N CYS A 84 6.96 -6.42 4.17
CA CYS A 84 8.15 -7.15 4.59
C CYS A 84 8.24 -7.24 6.10
N ASP A 85 8.23 -8.44 6.65
CA ASP A 85 8.57 -8.68 8.04
C ASP A 85 9.96 -8.20 8.37
N ILE A 86 10.11 -7.60 9.55
CA ILE A 86 11.39 -7.14 10.08
C ILE A 86 12.23 -8.33 10.53
N LEU A 87 11.63 -9.26 11.26
CA LEU A 87 12.34 -10.34 11.94
C LEU A 87 12.24 -11.63 11.15
N MET A 88 13.16 -11.82 10.21
CA MET A 88 13.25 -13.05 9.41
C MET A 88 14.61 -13.72 9.55
N PRO A 89 14.69 -15.05 9.46
CA PRO A 89 15.96 -15.77 9.39
C PRO A 89 16.67 -15.50 8.06
N LYS A 90 17.98 -15.80 8.03
CA LYS A 90 18.89 -15.64 6.88
C LYS A 90 19.11 -14.17 6.49
N LEU A 91 18.11 -13.52 5.90
CA LEU A 91 18.17 -12.12 5.47
C LEU A 91 17.02 -11.34 6.12
N ASP A 92 17.37 -10.47 7.06
CA ASP A 92 16.39 -9.68 7.82
C ASP A 92 15.62 -8.67 6.94
N GLY A 93 14.50 -8.19 7.44
CA GLY A 93 13.62 -7.27 6.70
C GLY A 93 14.24 -5.92 6.38
N TYR A 94 15.08 -5.38 7.26
CA TYR A 94 15.73 -4.10 7.02
C TYR A 94 16.76 -4.19 5.89
N LEU A 95 17.53 -5.27 5.86
CA LEU A 95 18.46 -5.55 4.78
C LEU A 95 17.71 -5.85 3.47
N THR A 96 16.63 -6.64 3.53
CA THR A 96 15.76 -6.91 2.38
C THR A 96 15.20 -5.61 1.79
N CYS A 97 14.64 -4.74 2.63
CA CYS A 97 14.16 -3.42 2.23
C CYS A 97 15.28 -2.58 1.60
N SER A 98 16.45 -2.51 2.24
CA SER A 98 17.60 -1.77 1.70
C SER A 98 18.04 -2.27 0.32
N LEU A 99 18.02 -3.59 0.09
CA LEU A 99 18.37 -4.19 -1.20
C LEU A 99 17.33 -3.88 -2.28
N ILE A 100 16.03 -3.95 -1.95
CA ILE A 100 14.95 -3.51 -2.84
C ILE A 100 15.15 -2.04 -3.22
N LYS A 101 15.43 -1.19 -2.23
CA LYS A 101 15.59 0.26 -2.39
C LYS A 101 16.84 0.66 -3.18
N LYS A 102 17.89 -0.16 -3.16
CA LYS A 102 19.10 0.02 -3.97
C LYS A 102 18.96 -0.47 -5.40
N SER A 103 17.93 -1.26 -5.71
CA SER A 103 17.69 -1.76 -7.06
C SER A 103 17.21 -0.64 -7.99
N PRO A 104 17.87 -0.37 -9.13
CA PRO A 104 17.40 0.61 -10.10
C PRO A 104 16.00 0.31 -10.64
N LYS A 105 15.54 -0.95 -10.57
CA LYS A 105 14.21 -1.36 -11.04
C LYS A 105 13.12 -1.22 -9.99
N PHE A 106 13.47 -1.28 -8.70
CA PHE A 106 12.50 -1.39 -7.60
C PHE A 106 12.66 -0.33 -6.51
N HIS A 107 13.57 0.63 -6.67
CA HIS A 107 13.77 1.69 -5.67
C HIS A 107 12.49 2.47 -5.36
N ALA A 108 11.65 2.67 -6.37
CA ALA A 108 10.37 3.38 -6.24
C ALA A 108 9.25 2.50 -5.66
N THR A 109 9.38 1.17 -5.66
CA THR A 109 8.35 0.27 -5.13
C THR A 109 8.18 0.52 -3.62
N PRO A 110 6.99 0.91 -3.12
CA PRO A 110 6.76 1.09 -1.69
C PRO A 110 6.99 -0.21 -0.92
N VAL A 111 7.71 -0.08 0.20
CA VAL A 111 7.94 -1.19 1.14
C VAL A 111 7.36 -0.78 2.49
N VAL A 112 6.39 -1.55 2.98
CA VAL A 112 5.77 -1.39 4.29
C VAL A 112 6.33 -2.48 5.21
N MET A 113 6.95 -2.08 6.31
CA MET A 113 7.55 -3.02 7.26
C MET A 113 6.47 -3.63 8.16
N LEU A 114 6.45 -4.95 8.32
CA LEU A 114 5.60 -5.63 9.30
C LEU A 114 6.38 -5.75 10.61
N SER A 115 5.87 -5.16 11.69
CA SER A 115 6.55 -5.15 12.98
C SER A 115 5.80 -5.93 14.03
N SER A 116 6.49 -6.80 14.77
CA SER A 116 5.92 -7.45 15.97
C SER A 116 5.84 -6.52 17.19
N ARG A 117 6.36 -5.28 17.09
CA ARG A 117 6.39 -4.29 18.18
C ARG A 117 6.06 -2.90 17.65
N ASP A 118 5.22 -2.14 18.36
CA ASP A 118 4.92 -0.74 18.03
C ASP A 118 6.01 0.26 18.47
N GLY A 119 7.27 -0.17 18.41
CA GLY A 119 8.42 0.60 18.87
C GLY A 119 8.74 1.78 17.94
N VAL A 120 9.04 2.93 18.53
CA VAL A 120 9.58 4.10 17.82
C VAL A 120 10.88 3.74 17.06
N PHE A 121 11.64 2.78 17.57
CA PHE A 121 12.88 2.30 16.95
C PHE A 121 12.66 1.64 15.60
N ASP A 122 11.63 0.79 15.47
CA ASP A 122 11.39 0.07 14.22
C ASP A 122 10.94 1.02 13.11
N ARG A 123 10.08 2.00 13.46
CA ARG A 123 9.74 3.12 12.58
C ARG A 123 10.96 3.92 12.12
N ALA A 124 11.82 4.30 13.06
CA ALA A 124 13.00 5.10 12.76
C ALA A 124 13.96 4.34 11.83
N ARG A 125 14.24 3.06 12.14
CA ARG A 125 15.12 2.22 11.34
C ARG A 125 14.52 1.90 9.96
N GLY A 126 13.21 1.64 9.88
CA GLY A 126 12.51 1.45 8.62
C GLY A 126 12.67 2.64 7.67
N LYS A 127 12.47 3.86 8.19
CA LYS A 127 12.68 5.09 7.41
C LYS A 127 14.12 5.22 6.90
N LEU A 128 15.12 4.90 7.72
CA LEU A 128 16.53 4.96 7.32
C LEU A 128 16.88 4.01 6.17
N VAL A 129 16.21 2.86 6.06
CA VAL A 129 16.43 1.90 4.95
C VAL A 129 15.51 2.14 3.74
N GLY A 130 14.65 3.16 3.80
CA GLY A 130 13.78 3.56 2.69
C GLY A 130 12.38 2.93 2.69
N ALA A 131 11.94 2.34 3.81
CA ALA A 131 10.54 1.95 3.98
C ALA A 131 9.63 3.18 4.00
N VAL A 132 8.45 3.05 3.40
CA VAL A 132 7.47 4.14 3.34
C VAL A 132 6.60 4.19 4.59
N ASP A 133 6.40 3.03 5.22
CA ASP A 133 5.56 2.90 6.41
C ASP A 133 5.83 1.59 7.17
N HIS A 134 5.04 1.37 8.21
CA HIS A 134 5.07 0.22 9.11
C HIS A 134 3.64 -0.22 9.45
N LEU A 135 3.45 -1.51 9.62
CA LEU A 135 2.19 -2.11 10.05
C LEU A 135 2.46 -3.08 11.20
N ALA A 136 1.75 -2.88 12.31
CA ALA A 136 1.89 -3.70 13.51
C ALA A 136 1.28 -5.09 13.31
N LYS A 137 1.96 -6.13 13.79
CA LYS A 137 1.44 -7.49 13.90
C LYS A 137 0.86 -7.71 15.30
N PRO A 138 -0.32 -8.35 15.43
CA PRO A 138 -1.20 -8.79 14.34
C PRO A 138 -1.92 -7.60 13.68
N PHE A 139 -2.08 -7.65 12.35
CA PHE A 139 -2.80 -6.63 11.59
C PHE A 139 -4.22 -7.06 11.23
N SER A 140 -5.13 -6.10 11.18
CA SER A 140 -6.48 -6.31 10.64
C SER A 140 -6.48 -6.30 9.11
N ARG A 141 -7.58 -6.77 8.52
CA ARG A 141 -7.81 -6.65 7.08
C ARG A 141 -7.81 -5.18 6.67
N GLU A 142 -8.48 -4.34 7.45
CA GLU A 142 -8.67 -2.92 7.15
C GLU A 142 -7.33 -2.20 7.10
N ALA A 143 -6.47 -2.40 8.09
CA ALA A 143 -5.15 -1.76 8.15
C ALA A 143 -4.24 -2.21 6.99
N LEU A 144 -4.30 -3.48 6.60
CA LEU A 144 -3.54 -3.98 5.45
C LEU A 144 -4.02 -3.34 4.13
N LEU A 145 -5.34 -3.24 3.93
CA LEU A 145 -5.91 -2.66 2.72
C LEU A 145 -5.70 -1.13 2.64
N GLU A 146 -5.80 -0.44 3.78
CA GLU A 146 -5.52 0.99 3.88
C GLU A 146 -4.05 1.28 3.52
N ALA A 147 -3.10 0.46 3.98
CA ALA A 147 -1.70 0.59 3.60
C ALA A 147 -1.48 0.44 2.09
N VAL A 148 -2.18 -0.50 1.43
CA VAL A 148 -2.11 -0.61 -0.05
C VAL A 148 -2.67 0.65 -0.71
N GLN A 149 -3.81 1.15 -0.26
CA GLN A 149 -4.45 2.31 -0.86
C GLN A 149 -3.67 3.61 -0.65
N MET A 150 -3.06 3.78 0.53
CA MET A 150 -2.29 4.97 0.87
C MET A 150 -0.99 5.08 0.06
N HIS A 151 -0.34 3.96 -0.20
CA HIS A 151 1.00 3.92 -0.81
C HIS A 151 0.99 3.60 -2.31
N LEU A 152 -0.17 3.27 -2.87
CA LEU A 152 -0.35 3.14 -4.31
C LEU A 152 -1.15 4.32 -4.87
N PRO A 153 -0.79 4.83 -6.06
CA PRO A 153 -1.63 5.83 -6.71
C PRO A 153 -3.02 5.24 -6.98
N ALA A 154 -4.06 6.09 -6.91
CA ALA A 154 -5.39 5.71 -7.35
C ALA A 154 -5.27 5.06 -8.73
N ALA A 155 -5.92 3.90 -8.92
CA ALA A 155 -5.89 3.22 -10.21
C ALA A 155 -6.33 4.22 -11.28
N ALA A 156 -5.40 4.60 -12.17
CA ALA A 156 -5.78 5.28 -13.39
C ALA A 156 -6.75 4.31 -14.06
N GLY A 157 -8.02 4.73 -14.17
CA GLY A 157 -9.09 3.89 -14.66
C GLY A 157 -8.61 3.16 -15.91
N ALA A 158 -8.84 1.85 -15.97
CA ALA A 158 -8.53 1.04 -17.13
C ALA A 158 -9.13 1.74 -18.36
N ALA A 159 -8.30 2.49 -19.07
CA ALA A 159 -8.61 3.01 -20.38
C ALA A 159 -8.59 1.79 -21.28
N GLN A 160 -9.78 1.25 -21.51
CA GLN A 160 -10.10 0.39 -22.63
C GLN A 160 -10.90 1.23 -23.61
#